data_AF-A0A0D1YEJ0-F1
#
_entry.id   AF-A0A0D1YEJ0-F1
#
_cell.length_a   1.000
_cell.length_b   1.000
_cell.length_c   1.000
_cell.angle_alpha   90.00
_cell.angle_beta   90.00
_cell.angle_gamma   90.00
#
_symmetry.space_group_name_H-M   'P 1'
#
loop_
_entity.id
_entity.type
_entity.pdbx_description
1 polymer ?
#
loop_
_entity_poly.entity_id
_entity_poly.type
_entity_poly.pdbx_seq_one_letter_code
_entity_poly.pdbx_strand_id
1 'polypeptide(L)'
;MIWFTWLALTLLVSPCLSKTVEYWFNVTWVMANPDGLYERKVVGINNTWPLPPIEVDKGDRLVVHTHNGLGDKDTSIHFHGMFQNGTTDMDGASMVSQCPIPPGSSFTYNFTINQNGTYWYHCHVDYCYPDGYRQALIVHDQDAYFYHDYAEEFVVTLSDWYHDLVEDIRFKSLFNPTGAEPIPDSFLFNDTHNSSLAVQPNTTYLLRIINIGAFVGQYFYIEGHTLRIVEVDGVYVDAAEADRLYIAVAQRYSVLVTTKPTTDKNYAIVTVADQTLLDTIPEHLRLNNTNWLEYNSSAPHEEAVVTLDVVDSIPAFDDFTLVPNDREMLLGEPDQRIELAVVMAELENGLPYALLNNVTYTPPKVPVLYTVLSAGEQALDNQVYGNTNAFVLGHNEVIEVVLNNNDTGSHPFHLHGHNFQIINREPPFATFYNYSSLADPVPFDQNNHSAFPTYPVRRDVILLPPQGHLVFRFVANNPGVWFFHCHIDWHLAQGLASVFIEAPLQIQERVHVPEDHYAACRAADVPFTGNAAGNTEDFLDLKGAPKQPEVIQYGGFTTKGYVAMAFAVLSAVLGIASLAVYGMSDIKYAANNKRHIYLTTHEKYRDEPVPENVAVPPKVD
;
A
#
# COMPACT_ATOMS: atom_id res chain seq x y z
N MET A 1 -71.29 17.28 23.44
CA MET A 1 -70.60 16.04 23.00
C MET A 1 -69.45 16.49 22.13
N ILE A 2 -68.26 15.91 22.32
CA ILE A 2 -66.94 16.38 21.88
C ILE A 2 -66.37 17.42 22.86
N TRP A 3 -65.23 17.10 23.48
CA TRP A 3 -63.97 17.86 23.49
C TRP A 3 -62.97 17.24 24.50
N PHE A 4 -61.91 16.66 23.91
CA PHE A 4 -60.54 16.43 24.39
C PHE A 4 -60.23 15.55 25.62
N THR A 5 -59.91 14.28 25.33
CA THR A 5 -58.93 13.48 26.09
C THR A 5 -57.51 13.82 25.62
N TRP A 6 -56.69 14.39 26.49
CA TRP A 6 -55.24 14.44 26.30
C TRP A 6 -54.62 13.17 26.88
N LEU A 7 -54.16 12.27 26.02
CA LEU A 7 -53.31 11.15 26.40
C LEU A 7 -51.86 11.68 26.45
N ALA A 8 -51.26 11.70 27.63
CA ALA A 8 -49.84 11.97 27.78
C ALA A 8 -49.06 10.74 27.28
N LEU A 9 -48.50 10.85 26.08
CA LEU A 9 -47.52 9.90 25.55
C LEU A 9 -46.16 10.24 26.19
N THR A 10 -45.84 9.62 27.31
CA THR A 10 -44.47 9.64 27.84
C THR A 10 -43.61 8.73 26.96
N LEU A 11 -42.91 9.34 26.01
CA LEU A 11 -41.80 8.70 25.30
C LEU A 11 -40.75 8.28 26.33
N LEU A 12 -40.59 6.97 26.50
CA LEU A 12 -39.39 6.37 27.09
C LEU A 12 -38.25 6.59 26.09
N VAL A 13 -37.62 7.76 26.15
CA VAL A 13 -36.32 7.98 25.52
C VAL A 13 -35.30 7.27 26.41
N SER A 14 -34.85 6.10 25.99
CA SER A 14 -33.63 5.51 26.55
C SER A 14 -32.49 6.51 26.33
N PRO A 15 -31.83 7.03 27.37
CA PRO A 15 -30.66 7.86 27.17
C PRO A 15 -29.55 6.99 26.58
N CYS A 16 -29.21 7.23 25.31
CA CYS A 16 -27.94 6.78 24.77
C CYS A 16 -26.85 7.63 25.45
N LEU A 17 -26.26 7.09 26.51
CA LEU A 17 -25.18 7.76 27.25
C LEU A 17 -23.90 7.60 26.43
N SER A 18 -23.58 8.60 25.60
CA SER A 18 -22.26 8.75 24.97
C SER A 18 -21.20 8.78 26.07
N LYS A 19 -20.32 7.77 26.11
CA LYS A 19 -19.22 7.68 27.06
C LYS A 19 -17.98 8.32 26.43
N THR A 20 -17.13 8.93 27.27
CA THR A 20 -15.77 9.29 26.84
C THR A 20 -14.83 8.15 27.18
N VAL A 21 -14.15 7.61 26.16
CA VAL A 21 -13.13 6.57 26.29
C VAL A 21 -11.77 7.22 26.08
N GLU A 22 -10.94 7.20 27.12
CA GLU A 22 -9.65 7.89 27.12
C GLU A 22 -8.48 6.89 27.16
N TYR A 23 -7.47 7.13 26.33
CA TYR A 23 -6.21 6.39 26.30
C TYR A 23 -5.03 7.35 26.51
N TRP A 24 -4.01 6.88 27.24
CA TRP A 24 -2.74 7.58 27.43
C TRP A 24 -1.62 6.77 26.79
N PHE A 25 -1.16 7.20 25.62
CA PHE A 25 -0.17 6.51 24.83
C PHE A 25 1.18 7.20 24.98
N ASN A 26 2.12 6.55 25.68
CA ASN A 26 3.53 6.88 25.59
C ASN A 26 4.17 5.99 24.51
N VAL A 27 4.47 6.55 23.35
CA VAL A 27 5.04 5.83 22.20
C VAL A 27 6.52 5.63 22.45
N THR A 28 6.97 4.39 22.55
CA THR A 28 8.33 4.04 23.00
C THR A 28 8.91 2.90 22.18
N TRP A 29 10.22 2.80 22.11
CA TRP A 29 10.86 1.63 21.55
C TRP A 29 10.91 0.47 22.55
N VAL A 30 10.61 -0.74 22.08
CA VAL A 30 10.77 -1.99 22.82
C VAL A 30 11.46 -3.04 21.93
N MET A 31 11.94 -4.13 22.53
CA MET A 31 12.44 -5.28 21.77
C MET A 31 11.33 -6.34 21.68
N ALA A 32 11.16 -6.92 20.50
CA ALA A 32 10.21 -8.01 20.28
C ALA A 32 10.79 -9.04 19.29
N ASN A 33 10.33 -10.28 19.42
CA ASN A 33 10.68 -11.41 18.54
C ASN A 33 9.42 -12.25 18.26
N PRO A 34 8.46 -11.72 17.48
CA PRO A 34 7.16 -12.36 17.30
C PRO A 34 7.20 -13.62 16.43
N ASP A 35 8.16 -13.72 15.52
CA ASP A 35 8.32 -14.88 14.65
C ASP A 35 9.19 -15.99 15.27
N GLY A 36 9.88 -15.69 16.38
CA GLY A 36 10.82 -16.57 17.05
C GLY A 36 12.18 -16.69 16.36
N LEU A 37 12.45 -15.89 15.34
CA LEU A 37 13.65 -15.96 14.50
C LEU A 37 14.64 -14.84 14.83
N TYR A 38 14.16 -13.61 15.01
CA TYR A 38 15.02 -12.44 15.20
C TYR A 38 14.41 -11.43 16.18
N GLU A 39 15.18 -11.08 17.22
CA GLU A 39 14.78 -10.01 18.14
C GLU A 39 15.17 -8.65 17.56
N ARG A 40 14.16 -7.79 17.36
CA ARG A 40 14.33 -6.45 16.78
C ARG A 40 13.66 -5.38 17.62
N LYS A 41 14.04 -4.14 17.34
CA LYS A 41 13.43 -2.93 17.91
C LYS A 41 12.07 -2.71 17.23
N VAL A 42 11.02 -2.43 18.01
CA VAL A 42 9.65 -2.20 17.53
C VAL A 42 9.00 -1.07 18.31
N VAL A 43 8.02 -0.40 17.72
CA VAL A 43 7.25 0.64 18.38
C VAL A 43 6.24 0.00 19.32
N GLY A 44 6.37 0.29 20.61
CA GLY A 44 5.45 -0.08 21.68
C GLY A 44 4.67 1.11 22.24
N ILE A 45 3.56 0.84 22.91
CA ILE A 45 2.82 1.81 23.72
C ILE A 45 3.02 1.47 25.18
N ASN A 46 3.41 2.46 25.99
CA ASN A 46 3.66 2.32 27.42
C ASN A 46 4.70 1.23 27.73
N ASN A 47 5.75 1.12 26.90
CA ASN A 47 6.79 0.09 26.94
C ASN A 47 6.27 -1.35 26.78
N THR A 48 5.15 -1.52 26.07
CA THR A 48 4.57 -2.84 25.77
C THR A 48 4.29 -3.00 24.29
N TRP A 49 4.46 -4.23 23.82
CA TRP A 49 4.11 -4.68 22.48
C TRP A 49 3.60 -6.13 22.58
N PRO A 50 2.58 -6.57 21.82
CA PRO A 50 1.80 -5.80 20.84
C PRO A 50 1.06 -4.61 21.43
N LEU A 51 0.66 -3.67 20.58
CA LEU A 51 -0.08 -2.48 21.01
C LEU A 51 -1.50 -2.87 21.48
N PRO A 52 -2.11 -2.10 22.39
CA PRO A 52 -3.47 -2.39 22.85
C PRO A 52 -4.51 -2.08 21.75
N PRO A 53 -5.51 -2.93 21.52
CA PRO A 53 -6.64 -2.56 20.67
C PRO A 53 -7.42 -1.40 21.30
N ILE A 54 -7.97 -0.53 20.46
CA ILE A 54 -8.92 0.49 20.90
C ILE A 54 -10.32 -0.11 20.77
N GLU A 55 -11.05 -0.17 21.87
CA GLU A 55 -12.45 -0.58 21.86
C GLU A 55 -13.35 0.55 22.35
N VAL A 56 -14.42 0.81 21.61
CA VAL A 56 -15.41 1.86 21.88
C VAL A 56 -16.81 1.37 21.46
N ASP A 57 -17.86 1.95 22.02
CA ASP A 57 -19.23 1.76 21.52
C ASP A 57 -19.59 2.85 20.51
N LYS A 58 -20.47 2.53 19.55
CA LYS A 58 -21.02 3.54 18.62
C LYS A 58 -21.65 4.71 19.39
N GLY A 59 -21.21 5.91 19.09
CA GLY A 59 -21.62 7.17 19.72
C GLY A 59 -20.68 7.64 20.84
N ASP A 60 -19.66 6.86 21.19
CA ASP A 60 -18.66 7.26 22.17
C ASP A 60 -17.72 8.35 21.62
N ARG A 61 -17.17 9.13 22.55
CA ARG A 61 -16.10 10.08 22.30
C ARG A 61 -14.76 9.41 22.61
N LEU A 62 -13.91 9.25 21.61
CA LEU A 62 -12.55 8.74 21.78
C LEU A 62 -11.58 9.90 22.02
N VAL A 63 -10.77 9.79 23.06
CA VAL A 63 -9.67 10.73 23.34
C VAL A 63 -8.37 9.94 23.51
N VAL A 64 -7.38 10.19 22.66
CA VAL A 64 -6.06 9.55 22.75
C VAL A 64 -5.01 10.61 23.00
N HIS A 65 -4.46 10.62 24.21
CA HIS A 65 -3.35 11.48 24.60
C HIS A 65 -2.04 10.81 24.21
N THR A 66 -1.44 11.26 23.12
CA THR A 66 -0.20 10.70 22.57
C THR A 66 0.99 11.53 23.03
N HIS A 67 1.98 10.88 23.62
CA HIS A 67 3.30 11.43 23.89
C HIS A 67 4.33 10.64 23.09
N ASN A 68 5.14 11.34 22.30
CA ASN A 68 6.20 10.70 21.53
C ASN A 68 7.46 10.53 22.40
N GLY A 69 7.65 9.33 22.94
CA GLY A 69 8.81 8.91 23.72
C GLY A 69 9.88 8.14 22.94
N LEU A 70 9.84 8.11 21.60
CA LEU A 70 10.79 7.35 20.76
C LEU A 70 12.22 7.91 20.86
N GLY A 71 12.35 9.23 21.02
CA GLY A 71 13.65 9.91 21.22
C GLY A 71 14.43 10.21 19.93
N ASP A 72 14.14 9.50 18.84
CA ASP A 72 14.85 9.58 17.55
C ASP A 72 13.92 9.68 16.33
N LYS A 73 12.61 9.46 16.50
CA LYS A 73 11.63 9.43 15.41
C LYS A 73 10.40 10.28 15.70
N ASP A 74 9.89 10.90 14.65
CA ASP A 74 8.58 11.54 14.64
C ASP A 74 7.47 10.47 14.56
N THR A 75 6.24 10.85 14.94
CA THR A 75 5.09 9.94 14.87
C THR A 75 3.77 10.68 14.62
N SER A 76 2.75 9.95 14.22
CA SER A 76 1.34 10.34 14.24
C SER A 76 0.47 9.12 14.49
N ILE A 77 -0.84 9.28 14.63
CA ILE A 77 -1.80 8.18 14.63
C ILE A 77 -2.91 8.49 13.63
N HIS A 78 -2.99 7.71 12.56
CA HIS A 78 -4.16 7.65 11.69
C HIS A 78 -5.14 6.59 12.19
N PHE A 79 -6.42 6.91 12.19
CA PHE A 79 -7.50 6.01 12.58
C PHE A 79 -8.19 5.50 11.31
N HIS A 80 -7.63 4.46 10.72
CA HIS A 80 -8.00 3.93 9.42
C HIS A 80 -9.49 3.63 9.31
N GLY A 81 -10.14 4.23 8.32
CA GLY A 81 -11.57 4.07 8.03
C GLY A 81 -12.51 4.92 8.91
N MET A 82 -12.00 5.67 9.90
CA MET A 82 -12.78 6.71 10.56
C MET A 82 -13.00 7.87 9.58
N PHE A 83 -14.25 8.29 9.42
CA PHE A 83 -14.62 9.38 8.52
C PHE A 83 -14.14 10.74 9.04
N GLN A 84 -13.88 10.89 10.34
CA GLN A 84 -13.46 12.16 10.93
C GLN A 84 -14.39 13.33 10.56
N ASN A 85 -15.70 13.06 10.56
CA ASN A 85 -16.69 14.05 10.12
C ASN A 85 -16.67 15.28 11.03
N GLY A 86 -16.33 16.44 10.45
CA GLY A 86 -16.13 17.70 11.17
C GLY A 86 -14.87 17.75 12.04
N THR A 87 -13.99 16.76 11.92
CA THR A 87 -12.75 16.60 12.72
C THR A 87 -11.57 16.17 11.83
N THR A 88 -11.49 16.70 10.61
CA THR A 88 -10.39 16.40 9.65
C THR A 88 -8.99 16.64 10.23
N ASP A 89 -8.86 17.55 11.20
CA ASP A 89 -7.62 17.80 11.95
C ASP A 89 -7.18 16.63 12.84
N MET A 90 -8.09 15.70 13.15
CA MET A 90 -7.86 14.49 13.95
C MET A 90 -7.57 13.25 13.09
N ASP A 91 -7.47 13.40 11.76
CA ASP A 91 -7.25 12.30 10.83
C ASP A 91 -5.86 11.64 10.97
N GLY A 92 -4.82 12.38 11.33
CA GLY A 92 -3.53 11.76 11.66
C GLY A 92 -2.51 11.63 10.54
N ALA A 93 -2.86 11.96 9.30
CA ALA A 93 -1.95 11.95 8.16
C ALA A 93 -0.95 13.12 8.21
N SER A 94 0.34 12.80 8.37
CA SER A 94 1.40 13.80 8.47
C SER A 94 1.55 14.61 7.18
N MET A 95 1.76 15.91 7.31
CA MET A 95 1.84 16.89 6.21
C MET A 95 0.56 16.99 5.34
N VAL A 96 -0.52 16.32 5.73
CA VAL A 96 -1.85 16.41 5.13
C VAL A 96 -2.80 17.10 6.12
N SER A 97 -3.21 16.40 7.19
CA SER A 97 -4.12 16.92 8.22
C SER A 97 -3.39 17.54 9.42
N GLN A 98 -2.13 17.17 9.65
CA GLN A 98 -1.34 17.71 10.76
C GLN A 98 0.17 17.76 10.48
N CYS A 99 0.92 18.45 11.34
CA CYS A 99 2.37 18.26 11.44
C CYS A 99 2.70 16.92 12.12
N PRO A 100 3.90 16.35 11.89
CA PRO A 100 4.39 15.24 12.70
C PRO A 100 4.48 15.61 14.18
N ILE A 101 4.38 14.62 15.07
CA ILE A 101 4.62 14.76 16.50
C ILE A 101 6.08 14.38 16.77
N PRO A 102 6.98 15.35 17.01
CA PRO A 102 8.40 15.04 17.18
C PRO A 102 8.72 14.48 18.57
N PRO A 103 9.90 13.86 18.76
CA PRO A 103 10.33 13.33 20.05
C PRO A 103 10.17 14.33 21.21
N GLY A 104 9.60 13.86 22.31
CA GLY A 104 9.33 14.64 23.53
C GLY A 104 8.08 15.52 23.47
N SER A 105 7.38 15.57 22.34
CA SER A 105 6.13 16.35 22.19
C SER A 105 4.89 15.49 22.45
N SER A 106 3.75 16.16 22.60
CA SER A 106 2.45 15.53 22.84
C SER A 106 1.37 16.12 21.93
N PHE A 107 0.36 15.30 21.64
CA PHE A 107 -0.77 15.61 20.80
C PHE A 107 -1.99 14.83 21.29
N THR A 108 -3.17 15.45 21.32
CA THR A 108 -4.41 14.78 21.75
C THR A 108 -5.37 14.62 20.58
N TYR A 109 -5.58 13.37 20.15
CA TYR A 109 -6.64 13.03 19.20
C TYR A 109 -7.99 13.00 19.92
N ASN A 110 -9.01 13.67 19.38
CA ASN A 110 -10.27 13.85 20.08
C ASN A 110 -11.46 13.99 19.12
N PHE A 111 -12.25 12.93 18.98
CA PHE A 111 -13.39 12.90 18.08
C PHE A 111 -14.50 11.96 18.58
N THR A 112 -15.70 12.13 18.05
CA THR A 112 -16.85 11.26 18.36
C THR A 112 -17.05 10.25 17.24
N ILE A 113 -17.19 8.98 17.60
CA ILE A 113 -17.29 7.89 16.65
C ILE A 113 -18.75 7.52 16.47
N ASN A 114 -19.34 7.93 15.34
CA ASN A 114 -20.72 7.58 14.98
C ASN A 114 -20.81 6.43 13.97
N GLN A 115 -19.66 5.83 13.64
CA GLN A 115 -19.53 4.65 12.79
C GLN A 115 -19.62 3.36 13.62
N ASN A 116 -19.56 2.22 12.94
CA ASN A 116 -19.68 0.89 13.51
C ASN A 116 -18.79 -0.10 12.76
N GLY A 117 -18.37 -1.16 13.44
CA GLY A 117 -17.62 -2.25 12.83
C GLY A 117 -16.12 -2.23 13.12
N THR A 118 -15.35 -2.72 12.17
CA THR A 118 -13.96 -3.14 12.34
C THR A 118 -13.01 -2.21 11.61
N TYR A 119 -12.13 -1.59 12.39
CA TYR A 119 -11.15 -0.62 11.95
C TYR A 119 -9.80 -0.92 12.60
N TRP A 120 -8.83 -0.06 12.37
CA TRP A 120 -7.51 -0.16 12.96
C TRP A 120 -6.88 1.23 13.03
N TYR A 121 -5.82 1.38 13.81
CA TYR A 121 -5.03 2.59 13.88
C TYR A 121 -3.58 2.25 13.59
N HIS A 122 -2.88 3.18 12.95
CA HIS A 122 -1.47 3.01 12.64
C HIS A 122 -0.76 4.35 12.52
N CYS A 123 0.56 4.31 12.58
CA CYS A 123 1.39 5.50 12.36
C CYS A 123 1.36 5.92 10.87
N HIS A 124 1.30 7.24 10.62
CA HIS A 124 1.16 7.84 9.29
C HIS A 124 2.14 9.02 9.11
N VAL A 125 3.38 8.80 9.55
CA VAL A 125 4.56 9.63 9.29
C VAL A 125 5.56 8.78 8.51
N ASP A 126 6.01 9.25 7.36
CA ASP A 126 6.91 8.51 6.47
C ASP A 126 6.34 7.12 6.12
N TYR A 127 6.85 6.06 6.77
CA TYR A 127 6.50 4.65 6.58
C TYR A 127 6.79 3.87 7.89
N CYS A 128 6.29 4.40 9.00
CA CYS A 128 6.65 3.99 10.36
C CYS A 128 5.89 2.77 10.91
N TYR A 129 4.67 2.49 10.43
CA TYR A 129 3.84 1.46 11.05
C TYR A 129 4.35 0.01 10.87
N PRO A 130 5.13 -0.36 9.82
CA PRO A 130 5.71 -1.70 9.72
C PRO A 130 6.69 -1.99 10.86
N ASP A 131 7.21 -0.95 11.54
CA ASP A 131 7.98 -1.10 12.78
C ASP A 131 7.12 -1.41 14.03
N GLY A 132 5.84 -1.73 13.83
CA GLY A 132 4.94 -2.25 14.87
C GLY A 132 3.95 -1.23 15.41
N TYR A 133 3.95 0.02 14.92
CA TYR A 133 2.97 1.03 15.34
C TYR A 133 1.63 0.86 14.62
N ARG A 134 0.93 -0.25 14.91
CA ARG A 134 -0.36 -0.63 14.33
C ARG A 134 -1.16 -1.51 15.30
N GLN A 135 -2.48 -1.34 15.36
CA GLN A 135 -3.40 -2.29 16.02
C GLN A 135 -4.87 -2.03 15.67
N ALA A 136 -5.73 -3.01 15.89
CA ALA A 136 -7.18 -2.91 15.74
C ALA A 136 -7.84 -1.76 16.53
N LEU A 137 -8.91 -1.22 15.94
CA LEU A 137 -9.88 -0.31 16.53
C LEU A 137 -11.26 -0.90 16.28
N ILE A 138 -11.95 -1.35 17.33
CA ILE A 138 -13.25 -1.99 17.21
C ILE A 138 -14.32 -1.04 17.73
N VAL A 139 -15.35 -0.81 16.91
CA VAL A 139 -16.52 -0.02 17.27
C VAL A 139 -17.71 -0.96 17.42
N HIS A 140 -18.08 -1.21 18.67
CA HIS A 140 -19.17 -2.09 19.04
C HIS A 140 -20.51 -1.47 18.69
N ASP A 141 -21.40 -2.29 18.12
CA ASP A 141 -22.71 -1.86 17.66
C ASP A 141 -23.76 -2.94 17.95
N GLN A 142 -24.60 -2.63 18.93
CA GLN A 142 -25.69 -3.51 19.38
C GLN A 142 -26.86 -3.53 18.40
N ASP A 143 -26.90 -2.60 17.44
CA ASP A 143 -27.95 -2.51 16.41
C ASP A 143 -27.60 -3.30 15.14
N ALA A 144 -26.43 -3.94 15.08
CA ALA A 144 -26.05 -4.77 13.94
C ALA A 144 -27.07 -5.91 13.73
N TYR A 145 -27.48 -6.15 12.48
CA TYR A 145 -28.53 -7.16 12.19
C TYR A 145 -28.13 -8.59 12.63
N PHE A 146 -26.82 -8.83 12.76
CA PHE A 146 -26.22 -10.10 13.19
C PHE A 146 -25.72 -10.08 14.64
N TYR A 147 -26.01 -9.02 15.42
CA TYR A 147 -25.52 -8.88 16.80
C TYR A 147 -25.89 -10.08 17.70
N HIS A 148 -27.04 -10.71 17.44
CA HIS A 148 -27.52 -11.88 18.18
C HIS A 148 -27.18 -13.24 17.52
N ASP A 149 -26.40 -13.24 16.43
CA ASP A 149 -26.04 -14.46 15.70
C ASP A 149 -24.77 -15.15 16.26
N TYR A 150 -24.02 -14.49 17.13
CA TYR A 150 -22.77 -14.99 17.72
C TYR A 150 -22.77 -14.92 19.25
N ALA A 151 -21.96 -15.77 19.87
CA ALA A 151 -21.79 -15.82 21.32
C ALA A 151 -20.63 -14.94 21.80
N GLU A 152 -19.53 -14.97 21.06
CA GLU A 152 -18.28 -14.27 21.37
C GLU A 152 -17.63 -13.80 20.06
N GLU A 153 -16.68 -12.88 20.16
CA GLU A 153 -15.93 -12.37 19.02
C GLU A 153 -14.42 -12.50 19.23
N PHE A 154 -13.69 -12.61 18.12
CA PHE A 154 -12.23 -12.59 18.08
C PHE A 154 -11.75 -11.51 17.13
N VAL A 155 -10.74 -10.75 17.56
CA VAL A 155 -9.96 -9.89 16.67
C VAL A 155 -8.77 -10.69 16.15
N VAL A 156 -8.64 -10.71 14.83
CA VAL A 156 -7.59 -11.41 14.10
C VAL A 156 -6.82 -10.42 13.23
N THR A 157 -5.53 -10.26 13.49
CA THR A 157 -4.64 -9.43 12.68
C THR A 157 -3.70 -10.31 11.85
N LEU A 158 -3.58 -9.97 10.57
CA LEU A 158 -2.65 -10.56 9.62
C LEU A 158 -1.61 -9.50 9.27
N SER A 159 -0.33 -9.85 9.22
CA SER A 159 0.71 -8.91 8.77
C SER A 159 1.90 -9.59 8.14
N ASP A 160 2.60 -8.89 7.26
CA ASP A 160 3.99 -9.16 6.97
C ASP A 160 4.90 -8.61 8.08
N TRP A 161 6.13 -9.14 8.15
CA TRP A 161 7.12 -8.82 9.18
C TRP A 161 8.53 -8.73 8.59
N TYR A 162 9.25 -7.69 8.99
CA TYR A 162 10.64 -7.43 8.58
C TYR A 162 11.56 -7.53 9.79
N HIS A 163 12.78 -8.01 9.62
CA HIS A 163 13.81 -8.06 10.65
C HIS A 163 14.55 -6.74 10.79
N ASP A 164 14.72 -6.01 9.69
CA ASP A 164 15.32 -4.68 9.65
C ASP A 164 14.28 -3.59 9.89
N LEU A 165 14.66 -2.50 10.57
CA LEU A 165 13.82 -1.31 10.70
C LEU A 165 13.55 -0.73 9.32
N VAL A 166 12.36 -0.15 9.10
CA VAL A 166 11.99 0.35 7.77
C VAL A 166 12.97 1.43 7.27
N GLU A 167 13.53 2.23 8.18
CA GLU A 167 14.54 3.25 7.85
C GLU A 167 15.88 2.68 7.34
N ASP A 168 16.23 1.46 7.76
CA ASP A 168 17.50 0.81 7.42
C ASP A 168 17.40 0.06 6.09
N ILE A 169 16.18 -0.21 5.62
CA ILE A 169 15.91 -0.86 4.35
C ILE A 169 16.14 0.13 3.20
N ARG A 170 17.18 -0.15 2.39
CA ARG A 170 17.58 0.71 1.25
C ARG A 170 16.70 0.51 0.02
N PHE A 171 15.41 0.76 0.15
CA PHE A 171 14.43 0.57 -0.91
C PHE A 171 14.58 1.59 -2.05
N LYS A 172 14.51 2.89 -1.75
CA LYS A 172 14.60 3.97 -2.73
C LYS A 172 16.06 4.34 -3.02
N SER A 173 16.70 3.58 -3.91
CA SER A 173 18.15 3.60 -4.11
C SER A 173 18.52 3.47 -5.58
N LEU A 174 19.67 4.06 -5.97
CA LEU A 174 20.29 3.87 -7.30
C LEU A 174 20.63 2.40 -7.62
N PHE A 175 20.69 1.56 -6.58
CA PHE A 175 20.96 0.12 -6.70
C PHE A 175 19.68 -0.72 -6.79
N ASN A 176 18.50 -0.08 -6.75
CA ASN A 176 17.19 -0.70 -6.93
C ASN A 176 16.37 0.05 -8.00
N PRO A 177 16.87 0.15 -9.26
CA PRO A 177 16.22 0.95 -10.31
C PRO A 177 14.89 0.38 -10.77
N THR A 178 14.64 -0.92 -10.55
CA THR A 178 13.34 -1.56 -10.82
C THR A 178 12.27 -1.10 -9.84
N GLY A 179 12.66 -0.54 -8.68
CA GLY A 179 11.73 -0.24 -7.61
C GLY A 179 11.21 -1.50 -6.90
N ALA A 180 11.99 -2.59 -6.93
CA ALA A 180 11.62 -3.86 -6.32
C ALA A 180 11.34 -3.70 -4.83
N GLU A 181 10.15 -4.11 -4.38
CA GLU A 181 9.75 -3.96 -2.99
C GLU A 181 10.60 -4.86 -2.09
N PRO A 182 10.94 -4.40 -0.87
CA PRO A 182 11.58 -5.24 0.12
C PRO A 182 10.69 -6.45 0.46
N ILE A 183 11.27 -7.63 0.37
CA ILE A 183 10.57 -8.88 0.70
C ILE A 183 10.55 -9.04 2.22
N PRO A 184 9.40 -9.29 2.86
CA PRO A 184 9.34 -9.54 4.29
C PRO A 184 10.00 -10.86 4.67
N ASP A 185 10.52 -10.93 5.90
CA ASP A 185 11.16 -12.12 6.47
C ASP A 185 10.14 -13.13 7.01
N SER A 186 8.93 -12.67 7.36
CA SER A 186 7.87 -13.52 7.91
C SER A 186 6.46 -12.96 7.72
N PHE A 187 5.47 -13.77 8.06
CA PHE A 187 4.05 -13.38 8.12
C PHE A 187 3.48 -13.77 9.48
N LEU A 188 2.79 -12.87 10.15
CA LEU A 188 2.29 -13.06 11.52
C LEU A 188 0.77 -13.17 11.56
N PHE A 189 0.30 -13.90 12.57
CA PHE A 189 -1.10 -14.00 12.96
C PHE A 189 -1.23 -13.57 14.42
N ASN A 190 -1.95 -12.48 14.68
CA ASN A 190 -2.02 -11.85 16.01
C ASN A 190 -0.63 -11.54 16.59
N ASP A 191 0.24 -10.95 15.76
CA ASP A 191 1.59 -10.56 16.15
C ASP A 191 2.45 -11.72 16.70
N THR A 192 2.19 -12.95 16.26
CA THR A 192 2.97 -14.15 16.60
C THR A 192 2.84 -15.22 15.50
N HIS A 193 3.54 -16.34 15.67
CA HIS A 193 3.27 -17.60 14.97
C HIS A 193 2.49 -18.58 15.83
N ASN A 194 1.89 -19.59 15.19
CA ASN A 194 1.32 -20.78 15.81
C ASN A 194 0.23 -20.48 16.86
N SER A 195 -0.66 -19.54 16.56
CA SER A 195 -1.73 -19.10 17.45
C SER A 195 -2.91 -20.07 17.48
N SER A 196 -3.65 -20.05 18.59
CA SER A 196 -4.89 -20.81 18.73
C SER A 196 -6.04 -19.93 19.21
N LEU A 197 -7.21 -20.06 18.57
CA LEU A 197 -8.47 -19.47 18.98
C LEU A 197 -9.32 -20.56 19.63
N ALA A 198 -9.42 -20.56 20.95
CA ALA A 198 -10.15 -21.57 21.71
C ALA A 198 -11.66 -21.38 21.52
N VAL A 199 -12.37 -22.45 21.16
CA VAL A 199 -13.81 -22.40 20.86
C VAL A 199 -14.60 -23.51 21.53
N GLN A 200 -15.88 -23.24 21.76
CA GLN A 200 -16.87 -24.22 22.19
C GLN A 200 -17.53 -24.88 20.98
N PRO A 201 -17.90 -26.16 21.05
CA PRO A 201 -18.64 -26.83 19.97
C PRO A 201 -20.06 -26.24 19.82
N ASN A 202 -20.63 -26.35 18.61
CA ASN A 202 -21.97 -25.84 18.26
C ASN A 202 -22.22 -24.36 18.64
N THR A 203 -21.20 -23.52 18.50
CA THR A 203 -21.22 -22.11 18.88
C THR A 203 -20.80 -21.26 17.70
N THR A 204 -21.48 -20.15 17.46
CA THR A 204 -21.11 -19.19 16.41
C THR A 204 -20.25 -18.09 17.01
N TYR A 205 -19.13 -17.82 16.36
CA TYR A 205 -18.18 -16.75 16.70
C TYR A 205 -18.14 -15.70 15.60
N LEU A 206 -17.97 -14.43 15.96
CA LEU A 206 -17.64 -13.35 15.04
C LEU A 206 -16.12 -13.20 14.98
N LEU A 207 -15.50 -13.42 13.82
CA LEU A 207 -14.08 -13.17 13.59
C LEU A 207 -13.93 -11.86 12.83
N ARG A 208 -13.24 -10.89 13.42
CA ARG A 208 -12.89 -9.60 12.83
C ARG A 208 -11.46 -9.68 12.30
N ILE A 209 -11.33 -9.93 10.99
CA ILE A 209 -10.05 -10.19 10.34
C ILE A 209 -9.56 -8.89 9.69
N ILE A 210 -8.33 -8.50 10.01
CA ILE A 210 -7.73 -7.23 9.59
C ILE A 210 -6.35 -7.53 9.02
N ASN A 211 -6.07 -7.15 7.77
CA ASN A 211 -4.69 -7.17 7.27
C ASN A 211 -4.01 -5.83 7.59
N ILE A 212 -3.19 -5.83 8.64
CA ILE A 212 -2.40 -4.68 9.10
C ILE A 212 -0.96 -4.71 8.54
N GLY A 213 -0.71 -5.52 7.50
CA GLY A 213 0.58 -5.62 6.81
C GLY A 213 1.03 -4.31 6.16
N ALA A 214 2.29 -4.26 5.74
CA ALA A 214 2.90 -3.13 5.04
C ALA A 214 2.82 -3.28 3.52
N PHE A 215 2.71 -4.51 3.02
CA PHE A 215 2.92 -4.82 1.62
C PHE A 215 1.99 -5.93 1.10
N VAL A 216 1.96 -7.08 1.76
CA VAL A 216 1.48 -8.31 1.12
C VAL A 216 0.01 -8.60 1.47
N GLY A 217 -0.81 -8.76 0.44
CA GLY A 217 -2.16 -9.32 0.57
C GLY A 217 -2.11 -10.79 1.02
N GLN A 218 -3.11 -11.25 1.76
CA GLN A 218 -3.12 -12.61 2.29
C GLN A 218 -4.45 -13.33 2.02
N TYR A 219 -4.36 -14.60 1.67
CA TYR A 219 -5.48 -15.52 1.65
C TYR A 219 -5.76 -16.04 3.06
N PHE A 220 -7.04 -16.17 3.41
CA PHE A 220 -7.48 -16.68 4.71
C PHE A 220 -8.58 -17.72 4.53
N TYR A 221 -8.47 -18.86 5.21
CA TYR A 221 -9.55 -19.84 5.34
C TYR A 221 -9.41 -20.69 6.60
N ILE A 222 -10.47 -21.41 6.96
CA ILE A 222 -10.48 -22.34 8.08
C ILE A 222 -10.89 -23.72 7.57
N GLU A 223 -10.04 -24.73 7.77
CA GLU A 223 -10.31 -26.07 7.25
C GLU A 223 -11.66 -26.61 7.73
N GLY A 224 -12.48 -27.02 6.77
CA GLY A 224 -13.78 -27.63 7.02
C GLY A 224 -14.81 -26.69 7.66
N HIS A 225 -14.63 -25.37 7.57
CA HIS A 225 -15.59 -24.36 8.02
C HIS A 225 -15.85 -23.35 6.91
N THR A 226 -17.12 -22.98 6.73
CA THR A 226 -17.53 -21.90 5.83
C THR A 226 -17.51 -20.58 6.60
N LEU A 227 -17.02 -19.52 5.95
CA LEU A 227 -17.00 -18.17 6.48
C LEU A 227 -18.25 -17.44 5.99
N ARG A 228 -19.09 -16.97 6.92
CA ARG A 228 -20.27 -16.15 6.56
C ARG A 228 -19.95 -14.68 6.75
N ILE A 229 -19.58 -13.99 5.68
CA ILE A 229 -19.25 -12.56 5.65
C ILE A 229 -20.47 -11.73 6.04
N VAL A 230 -20.32 -10.79 6.97
CA VAL A 230 -21.39 -9.88 7.42
C VAL A 230 -20.98 -8.41 7.43
N GLU A 231 -19.68 -8.12 7.32
CA GLU A 231 -19.13 -6.77 7.26
C GLU A 231 -17.85 -6.75 6.42
N VAL A 232 -17.66 -5.68 5.64
CA VAL A 232 -16.39 -5.32 5.01
C VAL A 232 -16.07 -3.87 5.31
N ASP A 233 -14.87 -3.59 5.82
CA ASP A 233 -14.38 -2.24 6.09
C ASP A 233 -15.39 -1.33 6.86
N GLY A 234 -16.09 -1.89 7.86
CA GLY A 234 -17.12 -1.19 8.63
C GLY A 234 -18.48 -1.02 7.93
N VAL A 235 -18.66 -1.56 6.73
CA VAL A 235 -19.95 -1.61 6.02
C VAL A 235 -20.59 -2.97 6.21
N TYR A 236 -21.78 -3.00 6.84
CA TYR A 236 -22.58 -4.21 6.91
C TYR A 236 -23.10 -4.61 5.53
N VAL A 237 -22.96 -5.89 5.20
CA VAL A 237 -23.39 -6.47 3.93
C VAL A 237 -24.46 -7.53 4.18
N ASP A 238 -25.17 -7.94 3.14
CA ASP A 238 -25.92 -9.20 3.23
C ASP A 238 -24.97 -10.35 3.50
N ALA A 239 -25.43 -11.29 4.33
CA ALA A 239 -24.66 -12.48 4.64
C ALA A 239 -24.28 -13.25 3.35
N ALA A 240 -22.97 -13.41 3.12
CA ALA A 240 -22.44 -14.14 1.98
C ALA A 240 -21.50 -15.26 2.46
N GLU A 241 -21.58 -16.43 1.82
CA GLU A 241 -20.73 -17.57 2.17
C GLU A 241 -19.45 -17.57 1.33
N ALA A 242 -18.32 -17.75 2.00
CA ALA A 242 -17.00 -17.87 1.40
C ALA A 242 -16.25 -19.05 2.03
N ASP A 243 -15.58 -19.83 1.20
CA ASP A 243 -14.63 -20.85 1.69
C ASP A 243 -13.23 -20.25 1.89
N ARG A 244 -12.91 -19.17 1.17
CA ARG A 244 -11.62 -18.48 1.23
C ARG A 244 -11.78 -16.99 0.95
N LEU A 245 -11.10 -16.17 1.75
CA LEU A 245 -10.99 -14.73 1.53
C LEU A 245 -9.63 -14.39 0.94
N TYR A 246 -9.59 -13.33 0.13
CA TYR A 246 -8.38 -12.56 -0.12
C TYR A 246 -8.52 -11.24 0.61
N ILE A 247 -7.50 -10.86 1.37
CA ILE A 247 -7.53 -9.67 2.21
C ILE A 247 -6.31 -8.85 1.83
N ALA A 248 -6.51 -7.82 1.01
CA ALA A 248 -5.46 -6.87 0.68
C ALA A 248 -5.02 -6.11 1.94
N VAL A 249 -3.83 -5.50 1.92
CA VAL A 249 -3.40 -4.63 3.03
C VAL A 249 -4.47 -3.58 3.31
N ALA A 250 -4.68 -3.31 4.60
CA ALA A 250 -5.67 -2.38 5.16
C ALA A 250 -7.15 -2.77 5.04
N GLN A 251 -7.47 -3.87 4.36
CA GLN A 251 -8.84 -4.40 4.30
C GLN A 251 -9.20 -5.17 5.57
N ARG A 252 -10.51 -5.19 5.86
CA ARG A 252 -11.14 -5.89 6.97
C ARG A 252 -12.36 -6.66 6.52
N TYR A 253 -12.54 -7.83 7.11
CA TYR A 253 -13.74 -8.65 6.98
C TYR A 253 -14.21 -9.07 8.37
N SER A 254 -15.49 -8.91 8.67
CA SER A 254 -16.11 -9.61 9.80
C SER A 254 -16.90 -10.80 9.28
N VAL A 255 -16.60 -11.99 9.80
CA VAL A 255 -17.21 -13.25 9.38
C VAL A 255 -17.77 -14.01 10.58
N LEU A 256 -18.92 -14.66 10.39
CA LEU A 256 -19.50 -15.58 11.34
C LEU A 256 -19.03 -16.99 11.03
N VAL A 257 -18.52 -17.68 12.05
CA VAL A 257 -18.04 -19.06 11.97
C VAL A 257 -18.76 -19.90 12.99
N THR A 258 -19.55 -20.87 12.54
CA THR A 258 -20.26 -21.82 13.40
C THR A 258 -19.43 -23.08 13.58
N THR A 259 -19.12 -23.41 14.83
CA THR A 259 -18.30 -24.56 15.18
C THR A 259 -19.06 -25.88 15.11
N LYS A 260 -18.32 -26.97 14.93
CA LYS A 260 -18.83 -28.33 14.81
C LYS A 260 -19.25 -28.91 16.17
N PRO A 261 -20.06 -29.99 16.17
CA PRO A 261 -20.54 -30.61 17.41
C PRO A 261 -19.48 -31.44 18.16
N THR A 262 -18.40 -31.86 17.50
CA THR A 262 -17.39 -32.75 18.07
C THR A 262 -16.11 -31.99 18.42
N THR A 263 -15.45 -32.41 19.50
CA THR A 263 -14.19 -31.84 20.00
C THR A 263 -13.03 -32.82 19.87
N ASP A 264 -13.11 -33.71 18.87
CA ASP A 264 -12.14 -34.77 18.59
C ASP A 264 -10.92 -34.27 17.81
N LYS A 265 -11.07 -33.14 17.10
CA LYS A 265 -10.02 -32.54 16.27
C LYS A 265 -10.02 -31.01 16.37
N ASN A 266 -8.83 -30.41 16.34
CA ASN A 266 -8.61 -28.99 16.11
C ASN A 266 -8.51 -28.72 14.60
N TYR A 267 -8.99 -27.58 14.13
CA TYR A 267 -9.03 -27.25 12.71
C TYR A 267 -8.00 -26.18 12.39
N ALA A 268 -7.27 -26.35 11.28
CA ALA A 268 -6.30 -25.36 10.85
C ALA A 268 -7.00 -24.08 10.37
N ILE A 269 -6.55 -22.95 10.89
CA ILE A 269 -6.76 -21.61 10.34
C ILE A 269 -5.53 -21.34 9.47
N VAL A 270 -5.72 -21.19 8.17
CA VAL A 270 -4.63 -21.11 7.21
C VAL A 270 -4.56 -19.71 6.63
N THR A 271 -3.36 -19.13 6.66
CA THR A 271 -3.02 -17.88 6.00
C THR A 271 -1.94 -18.11 4.97
N VAL A 272 -2.11 -17.54 3.78
CA VAL A 272 -1.13 -17.66 2.69
C VAL A 272 -0.84 -16.28 2.11
N ALA A 273 0.44 -15.92 2.06
CA ALA A 273 0.90 -14.69 1.42
C ALA A 273 0.69 -14.74 -0.10
N ASP A 274 0.28 -13.61 -0.68
CA ASP A 274 0.18 -13.44 -2.12
C ASP A 274 1.59 -13.31 -2.73
N GLN A 275 2.15 -14.45 -3.11
CA GLN A 275 3.48 -14.53 -3.70
C GLN A 275 3.63 -13.74 -5.01
N THR A 276 2.53 -13.38 -5.67
CA THR A 276 2.57 -12.66 -6.96
C THR A 276 3.00 -11.21 -6.81
N LEU A 277 2.90 -10.66 -5.60
CA LEU A 277 3.43 -9.35 -5.25
C LEU A 277 4.95 -9.38 -5.00
N LEU A 278 5.54 -10.56 -4.80
CA LEU A 278 6.97 -10.69 -4.47
C LEU A 278 7.80 -10.86 -5.75
N ASP A 279 8.72 -9.94 -6.02
CA ASP A 279 9.62 -10.02 -7.17
C ASP A 279 10.45 -11.31 -7.21
N THR A 280 10.86 -11.80 -6.04
CA THR A 280 11.52 -13.08 -5.86
C THR A 280 11.06 -13.72 -4.56
N ILE A 281 11.18 -15.04 -4.45
CA ILE A 281 10.79 -15.78 -3.25
C ILE A 281 12.06 -16.41 -2.67
N PRO A 282 12.58 -15.91 -1.53
CA PRO A 282 13.73 -16.52 -0.87
C PRO A 282 13.41 -17.93 -0.40
N GLU A 283 14.38 -18.86 -0.49
CA GLU A 283 14.17 -20.27 -0.10
C GLU A 283 13.75 -20.47 1.37
N HIS A 284 14.08 -19.50 2.24
CA HIS A 284 13.76 -19.55 3.66
C HIS A 284 12.39 -18.95 4.01
N LEU A 285 11.77 -18.20 3.10
CA LEU A 285 10.50 -17.52 3.36
C LEU A 285 9.36 -18.53 3.34
N ARG A 286 8.68 -18.68 4.48
CA ARG A 286 7.45 -19.47 4.57
C ARG A 286 6.27 -18.61 4.17
N LEU A 287 5.69 -18.89 3.00
CA LEU A 287 4.53 -18.16 2.48
C LEU A 287 3.21 -18.57 3.12
N ASN A 288 3.15 -19.75 3.75
CA ASN A 288 1.97 -20.25 4.44
C ASN A 288 2.22 -20.39 5.94
N ASN A 289 1.19 -20.09 6.72
CA ASN A 289 1.19 -20.32 8.16
C ASN A 289 -0.07 -21.08 8.56
N THR A 290 0.11 -21.97 9.54
CA THR A 290 -0.97 -22.68 10.20
C THR A 290 -1.16 -22.10 11.59
N ASN A 291 -2.40 -21.75 11.89
CA ASN A 291 -2.92 -21.44 13.22
C ASN A 291 -4.08 -22.39 13.49
N TRP A 292 -4.71 -22.36 14.67
CA TRP A 292 -5.75 -23.35 15.00
C TRP A 292 -7.01 -22.75 15.58
N LEU A 293 -8.14 -23.22 15.07
CA LEU A 293 -9.42 -23.16 15.76
C LEU A 293 -9.45 -24.34 16.74
N GLU A 294 -9.18 -24.05 18.00
CA GLU A 294 -8.92 -25.05 19.04
C GLU A 294 -10.21 -25.47 19.74
N TYR A 295 -10.67 -26.69 19.45
CA TYR A 295 -11.81 -27.32 20.12
C TYR A 295 -11.39 -28.09 21.37
N ASN A 296 -10.15 -28.56 21.41
CA ASN A 296 -9.61 -29.39 22.48
C ASN A 296 -8.09 -29.21 22.57
N SER A 297 -7.65 -28.59 23.67
CA SER A 297 -6.23 -28.34 23.94
C SER A 297 -5.37 -29.60 24.12
N SER A 298 -5.98 -30.78 24.30
CA SER A 298 -5.28 -32.07 24.35
C SER A 298 -5.23 -32.80 23.00
N ALA A 299 -5.99 -32.34 21.99
CA ALA A 299 -5.94 -32.89 20.64
C ALA A 299 -4.74 -32.31 19.87
N PRO A 300 -4.18 -33.03 18.88
CA PRO A 300 -3.08 -32.52 18.08
C PRO A 300 -3.44 -31.25 17.29
N HIS A 301 -2.50 -30.31 17.27
CA HIS A 301 -2.49 -29.15 16.37
C HIS A 301 -1.84 -29.56 15.04
N GLU A 302 -2.61 -30.26 14.20
CA GLU A 302 -2.12 -30.71 12.89
C GLU A 302 -1.81 -29.51 11.98
N GLU A 303 -0.63 -29.50 11.37
CA GLU A 303 -0.23 -28.52 10.36
C GLU A 303 -1.01 -28.72 9.07
N ALA A 304 -1.43 -27.62 8.44
CA ALA A 304 -2.09 -27.68 7.15
C ALA A 304 -1.07 -28.03 6.05
N VAL A 305 -1.45 -28.94 5.15
CA VAL A 305 -0.63 -29.26 3.98
C VAL A 305 -1.08 -28.37 2.82
N VAL A 306 -0.44 -27.21 2.69
CA VAL A 306 -0.70 -26.26 1.61
C VAL A 306 0.41 -26.40 0.56
N THR A 307 0.07 -26.92 -0.61
CA THR A 307 0.96 -26.89 -1.78
C THR A 307 0.71 -25.63 -2.59
N LEU A 308 1.70 -25.17 -3.36
CA LEU A 308 1.54 -24.02 -4.26
C LEU A 308 0.35 -24.22 -5.22
N ASP A 309 0.20 -25.44 -5.76
CA ASP A 309 -0.95 -25.80 -6.61
C ASP A 309 -2.32 -25.63 -5.91
N VAL A 310 -2.38 -25.81 -4.57
CA VAL A 310 -3.61 -25.62 -3.77
C VAL A 310 -3.93 -24.13 -3.57
N VAL A 311 -2.90 -23.28 -3.47
CA VAL A 311 -3.07 -21.83 -3.35
C VAL A 311 -3.69 -21.26 -4.62
N ASP A 312 -3.21 -21.69 -5.79
CA ASP A 312 -3.68 -21.19 -7.09
C ASP A 312 -5.02 -21.79 -7.53
N SER A 313 -5.42 -22.95 -6.99
CA SER A 313 -6.58 -23.73 -7.49
C SER A 313 -7.93 -23.45 -6.82
N ILE A 314 -7.97 -22.73 -5.69
CA ILE A 314 -9.23 -22.39 -5.01
C ILE A 314 -9.53 -20.91 -5.27
N PRO A 315 -10.58 -20.48 -5.98
CA PRO A 315 -10.84 -19.06 -6.12
C PRO A 315 -11.16 -18.42 -4.76
N ALA A 316 -10.57 -17.25 -4.47
CA ALA A 316 -11.02 -16.45 -3.34
C ALA A 316 -12.39 -15.82 -3.65
N PHE A 317 -13.14 -15.48 -2.60
CA PHE A 317 -14.42 -14.81 -2.73
C PHE A 317 -14.26 -13.43 -3.39
N ASP A 318 -15.14 -13.13 -4.35
CA ASP A 318 -15.17 -11.85 -5.04
C ASP A 318 -15.97 -10.82 -4.22
N ASP A 319 -15.25 -9.90 -3.58
CA ASP A 319 -15.78 -8.82 -2.75
C ASP A 319 -16.66 -7.80 -3.51
N PHE A 320 -16.48 -7.64 -4.82
CA PHE A 320 -17.31 -6.76 -5.66
C PHE A 320 -18.75 -7.25 -5.77
N THR A 321 -19.00 -8.53 -5.48
CA THR A 321 -20.35 -9.12 -5.53
C THR A 321 -21.16 -8.89 -4.25
N LEU A 322 -20.55 -8.36 -3.19
CA LEU A 322 -21.23 -8.06 -1.94
C LEU A 322 -22.26 -6.94 -2.12
N VAL A 323 -23.37 -7.06 -1.41
CA VAL A 323 -24.45 -6.07 -1.42
C VAL A 323 -24.54 -5.44 -0.03
N PRO A 324 -24.35 -4.11 0.10
CA PRO A 324 -24.52 -3.43 1.38
C PRO A 324 -25.93 -3.63 1.95
N ASN A 325 -26.01 -3.89 3.26
CA ASN A 325 -27.26 -4.24 3.92
C ASN A 325 -28.30 -3.11 3.89
N ASP A 326 -27.85 -1.86 3.91
CA ASP A 326 -28.69 -0.66 3.85
C ASP A 326 -29.25 -0.34 2.45
N ARG A 327 -28.81 -1.08 1.42
CA ARG A 327 -29.28 -0.95 0.02
C ARG A 327 -29.13 0.47 -0.53
N GLU A 328 -28.06 1.18 -0.19
CA GLU A 328 -27.76 2.44 -0.87
C GLU A 328 -27.65 2.18 -2.38
N MET A 329 -28.49 2.86 -3.15
CA MET A 329 -28.48 2.75 -4.60
C MET A 329 -27.21 3.40 -5.17
N LEU A 330 -26.79 2.91 -6.34
CA LEU A 330 -25.79 3.56 -7.16
C LEU A 330 -26.02 5.08 -7.21
N LEU A 331 -24.98 5.84 -6.87
CA LEU A 331 -24.97 7.30 -6.98
C LEU A 331 -25.22 7.72 -8.44
N GLY A 332 -25.89 8.87 -8.60
CA GLY A 332 -26.18 9.45 -9.91
C GLY A 332 -24.93 9.77 -10.73
N GLU A 333 -25.14 10.34 -11.91
CA GLU A 333 -24.03 10.80 -12.75
C GLU A 333 -23.12 11.77 -11.98
N PRO A 334 -21.78 11.67 -12.17
CA PRO A 334 -20.85 12.48 -11.42
C PRO A 334 -20.89 13.95 -11.84
N ASP A 335 -20.77 14.84 -10.87
CA ASP A 335 -20.55 16.27 -11.09
C ASP A 335 -19.09 16.52 -11.51
N GLN A 336 -18.17 15.74 -10.97
CA GLN A 336 -16.75 15.77 -11.31
C GLN A 336 -16.19 14.35 -11.48
N ARG A 337 -15.45 14.14 -12.56
CA ARG A 337 -14.65 12.93 -12.79
C ARG A 337 -13.17 13.23 -12.59
N ILE A 338 -12.49 12.36 -11.84
CA ILE A 338 -11.04 12.38 -11.65
C ILE A 338 -10.48 11.10 -12.27
N GLU A 339 -9.71 11.25 -13.34
CA GLU A 339 -9.01 10.12 -13.97
C GLU A 339 -7.57 10.09 -13.47
N LEU A 340 -7.18 8.95 -12.90
CA LEU A 340 -5.85 8.70 -12.34
C LEU A 340 -5.23 7.51 -13.05
N ALA A 341 -3.95 7.61 -13.40
CA ALA A 341 -3.16 6.51 -13.94
C ALA A 341 -1.98 6.21 -13.03
N VAL A 342 -1.90 4.97 -12.55
CA VAL A 342 -0.78 4.44 -11.76
C VAL A 342 0.38 4.12 -12.70
N VAL A 343 1.55 4.66 -12.40
CA VAL A 343 2.79 4.39 -13.13
C VAL A 343 3.93 4.25 -12.12
N MET A 344 4.70 3.17 -12.22
CA MET A 344 5.99 3.02 -11.57
C MET A 344 7.09 3.46 -12.54
N ALA A 345 7.94 4.41 -12.13
CA ALA A 345 8.98 4.94 -13.01
C ALA A 345 10.23 5.42 -12.26
N GLU A 346 11.38 5.29 -12.92
CA GLU A 346 12.60 5.99 -12.54
C GLU A 346 12.51 7.46 -12.99
N LEU A 347 12.89 8.40 -12.11
CA LEU A 347 12.97 9.83 -12.45
C LEU A 347 14.43 10.27 -12.66
N GLU A 348 14.69 11.51 -13.08
CA GLU A 348 16.01 11.99 -13.51
C GLU A 348 17.15 11.75 -12.49
N ASN A 349 16.82 11.68 -11.20
CA ASN A 349 17.79 11.38 -10.15
C ASN A 349 18.19 9.90 -10.04
N GLY A 350 17.64 9.02 -10.88
CA GLY A 350 17.92 7.59 -10.93
C GLY A 350 17.22 6.77 -9.84
N LEU A 351 16.30 7.35 -9.08
CA LEU A 351 15.55 6.65 -8.03
C LEU A 351 14.17 6.21 -8.55
N PRO A 352 13.62 5.09 -8.03
CA PRO A 352 12.28 4.67 -8.37
C PRO A 352 11.23 5.52 -7.65
N TYR A 353 10.16 5.89 -8.36
CA TYR A 353 9.01 6.62 -7.87
C TYR A 353 7.73 5.98 -8.39
N ALA A 354 6.65 6.27 -7.68
CA ALA A 354 5.30 5.88 -8.01
C ALA A 354 4.51 7.16 -8.26
N LEU A 355 3.73 7.15 -9.34
CA LEU A 355 3.08 8.35 -9.87
C LEU A 355 1.60 8.11 -10.11
N LEU A 356 0.81 9.14 -9.81
CA LEU A 356 -0.55 9.31 -10.30
C LEU A 356 -0.54 10.47 -11.30
N ASN A 357 -0.90 10.21 -12.56
CA ASN A 357 -0.91 11.23 -13.62
C ASN A 357 0.44 11.93 -13.85
N ASN A 358 1.54 11.18 -13.81
CA ASN A 358 2.92 11.71 -13.86
C ASN A 358 3.28 12.64 -12.69
N VAL A 359 2.51 12.64 -11.61
CA VAL A 359 2.82 13.36 -10.37
C VAL A 359 3.14 12.34 -9.28
N THR A 360 4.28 12.51 -8.62
CA THR A 360 4.60 11.79 -7.38
C THR A 360 4.34 12.72 -6.20
N TYR A 361 3.57 12.25 -5.22
CA TYR A 361 3.26 13.03 -4.03
C TYR A 361 4.56 13.46 -3.36
N THR A 362 4.72 14.79 -3.23
CA THR A 362 5.85 15.39 -2.53
C THR A 362 5.27 16.18 -1.37
N PRO A 363 5.59 15.82 -0.10
CA PRO A 363 5.10 16.55 1.06
C PRO A 363 5.38 18.06 0.92
N PRO A 364 4.36 18.92 1.11
CA PRO A 364 4.53 20.37 1.06
C PRO A 364 5.33 20.85 2.29
N LYS A 365 5.76 22.12 2.29
CA LYS A 365 6.37 22.72 3.50
C LYS A 365 5.37 22.98 4.62
N VAL A 366 4.12 23.26 4.25
CA VAL A 366 3.01 23.54 5.16
C VAL A 366 1.97 22.43 4.96
N PRO A 367 1.50 21.74 6.02
CA PRO A 367 0.45 20.75 5.89
C PRO A 367 -0.75 21.26 5.08
N VAL A 368 -1.34 20.39 4.26
CA VAL A 368 -2.40 20.80 3.32
C VAL A 368 -3.58 21.45 4.05
N LEU A 369 -4.03 20.89 5.17
CA LEU A 369 -5.09 21.49 6.00
C LEU A 369 -4.74 22.90 6.46
N TYR A 370 -3.50 23.16 6.85
CA TYR A 370 -3.09 24.49 7.33
C TYR A 370 -2.91 25.48 6.19
N THR A 371 -2.58 25.00 4.98
CA THR A 371 -2.69 25.80 3.76
C THR A 371 -4.14 26.20 3.52
N VAL A 372 -5.09 25.25 3.56
CA VAL A 372 -6.53 25.54 3.43
C VAL A 372 -6.96 26.62 4.42
N LEU A 373 -6.60 26.49 5.70
CA LEU A 373 -7.02 27.41 6.76
C LEU A 373 -6.41 28.82 6.65
N SER A 374 -5.31 29.00 5.91
CA SER A 374 -4.62 30.28 5.79
C SER A 374 -4.75 30.96 4.42
N ALA A 375 -5.17 30.23 3.38
CA ALA A 375 -5.23 30.73 2.00
C ALA A 375 -6.49 31.56 1.66
N GLY A 376 -7.51 31.58 2.52
CA GLY A 376 -8.80 32.21 2.21
C GLY A 376 -9.41 31.66 0.92
N GLU A 377 -9.91 32.52 0.04
CA GLU A 377 -10.50 32.12 -1.25
C GLU A 377 -9.50 31.41 -2.18
N GLN A 378 -8.19 31.63 -2.02
CA GLN A 378 -7.17 30.96 -2.84
C GLN A 378 -7.09 29.46 -2.54
N ALA A 379 -7.70 28.98 -1.44
CA ALA A 379 -7.83 27.55 -1.15
C ALA A 379 -8.64 26.78 -2.23
N LEU A 380 -9.39 27.48 -3.10
CA LEU A 380 -10.09 26.88 -4.23
C LEU A 380 -9.18 26.57 -5.43
N ASP A 381 -7.94 27.08 -5.45
CA ASP A 381 -7.00 26.85 -6.54
C ASP A 381 -6.04 25.70 -6.18
N ASN A 382 -6.07 24.61 -6.95
CA ASN A 382 -5.20 23.45 -6.75
C ASN A 382 -3.71 23.82 -6.68
N GLN A 383 -3.28 24.92 -7.33
CA GLN A 383 -1.88 25.34 -7.36
C GLN A 383 -1.31 25.65 -5.97
N VAL A 384 -2.11 26.16 -5.03
CA VAL A 384 -1.60 26.55 -3.70
C VAL A 384 -1.07 25.36 -2.91
N TYR A 385 -1.47 24.14 -3.26
CA TYR A 385 -1.06 22.89 -2.62
C TYR A 385 0.21 22.28 -3.23
N GLY A 386 0.76 22.86 -4.30
CA GLY A 386 2.03 22.42 -4.87
C GLY A 386 1.97 21.00 -5.45
N ASN A 387 3.04 20.23 -5.25
CA ASN A 387 3.22 18.91 -5.89
C ASN A 387 2.60 17.75 -5.07
N THR A 388 1.38 17.95 -4.57
CA THR A 388 0.64 16.95 -3.76
C THR A 388 -0.43 16.20 -4.57
N ASN A 389 -0.49 16.44 -5.89
CA ASN A 389 -1.56 15.95 -6.76
C ASN A 389 -2.96 16.26 -6.19
N ALA A 390 -3.17 17.53 -5.84
CA ALA A 390 -4.36 18.02 -5.17
C ALA A 390 -5.57 18.17 -6.11
N PHE A 391 -6.73 17.78 -5.62
CA PHE A 391 -8.03 18.01 -6.27
C PHE A 391 -8.99 18.68 -5.28
N VAL A 392 -9.36 19.93 -5.54
CA VAL A 392 -10.43 20.61 -4.82
C VAL A 392 -11.78 20.08 -5.32
N LEU A 393 -12.67 19.73 -4.38
CA LEU A 393 -13.99 19.15 -4.62
C LEU A 393 -15.08 20.09 -4.07
N GLY A 394 -16.18 20.26 -4.81
CA GLY A 394 -17.33 21.02 -4.34
C GLY A 394 -18.16 20.24 -3.31
N HIS A 395 -18.82 20.97 -2.41
CA HIS A 395 -19.63 20.36 -1.37
C HIS A 395 -20.89 19.69 -1.95
N ASN A 396 -21.13 18.46 -1.53
CA ASN A 396 -22.17 17.53 -1.98
C ASN A 396 -22.11 17.14 -3.47
N GLU A 397 -20.97 17.33 -4.13
CA GLU A 397 -20.76 16.81 -5.48
C GLU A 397 -20.61 15.29 -5.47
N VAL A 398 -21.17 14.63 -6.48
CA VAL A 398 -20.87 13.23 -6.75
C VAL A 398 -19.56 13.17 -7.51
N ILE A 399 -18.54 12.59 -6.88
CA ILE A 399 -17.21 12.44 -7.45
C ILE A 399 -17.06 11.02 -7.97
N GLU A 400 -16.65 10.89 -9.23
CA GLU A 400 -16.24 9.61 -9.82
C GLU A 400 -14.74 9.58 -10.00
N VAL A 401 -14.09 8.56 -9.44
CA VAL A 401 -12.67 8.33 -9.63
C VAL A 401 -12.49 7.12 -10.53
N VAL A 402 -11.82 7.33 -11.66
CA VAL A 402 -11.38 6.28 -12.58
C VAL A 402 -9.90 6.06 -12.32
N LEU A 403 -9.54 4.87 -11.86
CA LEU A 403 -8.17 4.50 -11.55
C LEU A 403 -7.71 3.43 -12.53
N ASN A 404 -6.77 3.80 -13.40
CA ASN A 404 -6.18 2.91 -14.40
C ASN A 404 -4.81 2.44 -13.92
N ASN A 405 -4.57 1.13 -13.97
CA ASN A 405 -3.31 0.56 -13.60
C ASN A 405 -2.44 0.31 -14.82
N ASN A 406 -1.34 1.07 -14.97
CA ASN A 406 -0.33 0.76 -15.99
C ASN A 406 0.83 -0.05 -15.40
N ASP A 407 0.75 -0.46 -14.14
CA ASP A 407 1.70 -1.35 -13.50
C ASP A 407 1.23 -2.81 -13.57
N THR A 408 2.20 -3.73 -13.52
CA THR A 408 1.96 -5.18 -13.55
C THR A 408 1.56 -5.74 -12.20
N GLY A 409 1.80 -5.04 -11.09
CA GLY A 409 1.36 -5.40 -9.75
C GLY A 409 -0.06 -4.92 -9.44
N SER A 410 -0.63 -5.42 -8.34
CA SER A 410 -1.90 -4.91 -7.81
C SER A 410 -1.65 -3.92 -6.67
N HIS A 411 -2.59 -3.00 -6.46
CA HIS A 411 -2.43 -1.93 -5.48
C HIS A 411 -3.69 -1.75 -4.63
N PRO A 412 -3.64 -1.94 -3.31
CA PRO A 412 -4.75 -1.59 -2.43
C PRO A 412 -4.82 -0.07 -2.26
N PHE A 413 -5.76 0.60 -2.91
CA PHE A 413 -5.99 2.04 -2.74
C PHE A 413 -6.96 2.31 -1.61
N HIS A 414 -6.58 3.23 -0.73
CA HIS A 414 -7.36 3.70 0.41
C HIS A 414 -7.74 5.17 0.22
N LEU A 415 -8.98 5.52 0.59
CA LEU A 415 -9.45 6.90 0.70
C LEU A 415 -9.80 7.22 2.15
N HIS A 416 -9.14 8.24 2.72
CA HIS A 416 -9.49 8.77 4.04
C HIS A 416 -10.88 9.42 3.99
N GLY A 417 -11.57 9.49 5.14
CA GLY A 417 -12.78 10.30 5.29
C GLY A 417 -14.08 9.72 4.70
N HIS A 418 -14.00 8.69 3.84
CA HIS A 418 -15.15 8.16 3.11
C HIS A 418 -15.11 6.65 2.91
N ASN A 419 -16.29 6.04 2.90
CA ASN A 419 -16.53 4.81 2.14
C ASN A 419 -17.03 5.20 0.74
N PHE A 420 -16.58 4.48 -0.29
CA PHE A 420 -16.94 4.75 -1.69
C PHE A 420 -17.61 3.54 -2.35
N GLN A 421 -18.53 3.80 -3.29
CA GLN A 421 -19.23 2.80 -4.08
C GLN A 421 -18.34 2.32 -5.22
N ILE A 422 -17.99 1.03 -5.25
CA ILE A 422 -17.18 0.45 -6.33
C ILE A 422 -18.13 -0.02 -7.44
N ILE A 423 -18.05 0.62 -8.61
CA ILE A 423 -19.06 0.46 -9.68
C ILE A 423 -18.54 -0.32 -10.87
N ASN A 424 -17.21 -0.38 -11.05
CA ASN A 424 -16.58 -1.15 -12.11
C ASN A 424 -15.18 -1.62 -11.68
N ARG A 425 -14.81 -2.83 -12.12
CA ARG A 425 -13.48 -3.41 -11.94
C ARG A 425 -13.21 -4.35 -13.11
N GLU A 426 -12.03 -4.21 -13.72
CA GLU A 426 -11.58 -5.08 -14.80
C GLU A 426 -10.07 -5.35 -14.66
N PRO A 427 -9.59 -6.59 -14.82
CA PRO A 427 -10.37 -7.83 -14.97
C PRO A 427 -11.23 -8.18 -13.74
N PRO A 428 -12.27 -9.00 -13.91
CA PRO A 428 -13.04 -9.54 -12.79
C PRO A 428 -12.19 -10.49 -11.94
N PHE A 429 -12.59 -10.67 -10.68
CA PHE A 429 -11.85 -11.45 -9.67
C PHE A 429 -11.92 -12.97 -9.87
N ALA A 430 -12.78 -13.46 -10.77
CA ALA A 430 -13.22 -14.86 -10.87
C ALA A 430 -12.12 -15.91 -11.08
N THR A 431 -11.00 -15.52 -11.67
CA THR A 431 -9.72 -16.24 -11.58
C THR A 431 -8.76 -15.23 -10.98
N PHE A 432 -8.30 -15.44 -9.75
CA PHE A 432 -7.37 -14.51 -9.10
C PHE A 432 -6.27 -14.10 -10.08
N TYR A 433 -5.90 -12.82 -10.09
CA TYR A 433 -5.29 -12.18 -11.25
C TYR A 433 -4.10 -12.96 -11.81
N ASN A 434 -4.08 -13.11 -13.14
CA ASN A 434 -2.95 -13.73 -13.81
C ASN A 434 -1.86 -12.69 -14.09
N TYR A 435 -0.99 -12.49 -13.11
CA TYR A 435 0.17 -11.58 -13.20
C TYR A 435 1.20 -12.02 -14.26
N SER A 436 1.10 -13.25 -14.79
CA SER A 436 2.04 -13.76 -15.80
C SER A 436 1.69 -13.40 -17.26
N SER A 437 0.49 -12.88 -17.53
CA SER A 437 0.13 -12.39 -18.86
C SER A 437 0.48 -10.90 -18.97
N LEU A 438 1.56 -10.59 -19.71
CA LEU A 438 1.91 -9.24 -20.15
C LEU A 438 0.92 -8.79 -21.24
N ALA A 439 -0.33 -8.51 -20.86
CA ALA A 439 -1.32 -7.90 -21.74
C ALA A 439 -1.22 -6.37 -21.63
N ASP A 440 -1.49 -5.65 -22.71
CA ASP A 440 -1.52 -4.19 -22.64
C ASP A 440 -2.53 -3.74 -21.55
N PRO A 441 -2.19 -2.71 -20.73
CA PRO A 441 -3.13 -2.16 -19.76
C PRO A 441 -4.49 -1.86 -20.37
N VAL A 442 -5.56 -2.24 -19.65
CA VAL A 442 -6.94 -2.04 -20.08
C VAL A 442 -7.52 -0.86 -19.32
N PRO A 443 -7.44 0.38 -19.85
CA PRO A 443 -8.05 1.53 -19.22
C PRO A 443 -9.58 1.44 -19.29
N PHE A 444 -10.25 2.13 -18.38
CA PHE A 444 -11.70 2.26 -18.41
C PHE A 444 -12.19 3.04 -19.63
N ASP A 445 -13.19 2.51 -20.34
CA ASP A 445 -13.86 3.19 -21.45
C ASP A 445 -15.33 3.47 -21.08
N GLN A 446 -15.66 4.75 -20.89
CA GLN A 446 -17.01 5.22 -20.59
C GLN A 446 -18.06 4.80 -21.62
N ASN A 447 -17.68 4.56 -22.87
CA ASN A 447 -18.62 4.18 -23.92
C ASN A 447 -18.73 2.65 -24.09
N ASN A 448 -17.87 1.88 -23.41
CA ASN A 448 -17.75 0.45 -23.59
C ASN A 448 -17.39 -0.24 -22.27
N HIS A 449 -18.32 -0.21 -21.31
CA HIS A 449 -18.19 -0.88 -20.03
C HIS A 449 -19.43 -1.75 -19.72
N SER A 450 -19.27 -2.69 -18.79
CA SER A 450 -20.38 -3.46 -18.23
C SER A 450 -21.34 -2.55 -17.47
N ALA A 451 -22.63 -2.92 -17.42
CA ALA A 451 -23.61 -2.17 -16.64
C ALA A 451 -23.20 -2.11 -15.16
N PHE A 452 -23.26 -0.93 -14.56
CA PHE A 452 -22.95 -0.75 -13.14
C PHE A 452 -23.96 -1.48 -12.25
N PRO A 453 -23.53 -1.98 -11.07
CA PRO A 453 -24.41 -2.65 -10.14
C PRO A 453 -25.46 -1.68 -9.56
N THR A 454 -26.68 -2.18 -9.32
CA THR A 454 -27.76 -1.38 -8.72
C THR A 454 -27.44 -0.96 -7.28
N TYR A 455 -26.80 -1.86 -6.53
CA TYR A 455 -26.37 -1.66 -5.14
C TYR A 455 -24.87 -1.99 -5.07
N PRO A 456 -24.00 -1.04 -5.44
CA PRO A 456 -22.56 -1.25 -5.44
C PRO A 456 -22.05 -1.56 -4.02
N VAL A 457 -21.06 -2.45 -3.89
CA VAL A 457 -20.34 -2.62 -2.63
C VAL A 457 -19.70 -1.28 -2.22
N ARG A 458 -19.68 -1.00 -0.92
CA ARG A 458 -19.01 0.17 -0.34
C ARG A 458 -17.94 -0.26 0.65
N ARG A 459 -16.80 0.42 0.61
CA ARG A 459 -15.66 0.22 1.52
C ARG A 459 -14.67 1.38 1.42
N ASP A 460 -13.66 1.42 2.27
CA ASP A 460 -12.60 2.44 2.24
C ASP A 460 -11.27 1.98 1.62
N VAL A 461 -11.07 0.68 1.36
CA VAL A 461 -9.90 0.16 0.65
C VAL A 461 -10.31 -0.73 -0.52
N ILE A 462 -9.72 -0.54 -1.70
CA ILE A 462 -10.00 -1.36 -2.88
C ILE A 462 -8.72 -1.84 -3.57
N LEU A 463 -8.70 -3.12 -3.96
CA LEU A 463 -7.59 -3.70 -4.71
C LEU A 463 -7.71 -3.37 -6.20
N LEU A 464 -6.82 -2.51 -6.69
CA LEU A 464 -6.64 -2.22 -8.11
C LEU A 464 -6.00 -3.42 -8.81
N PRO A 465 -6.68 -4.05 -9.79
CA PRO A 465 -6.12 -5.16 -10.55
C PRO A 465 -4.85 -4.78 -11.30
N PRO A 466 -3.92 -5.74 -11.51
CA PRO A 466 -2.76 -5.54 -12.37
C PRO A 466 -3.18 -5.25 -13.81
N GLN A 467 -2.58 -4.23 -14.44
CA GLN A 467 -2.84 -3.82 -15.83
C GLN A 467 -4.34 -3.59 -16.16
N GLY A 468 -5.16 -3.33 -15.14
CA GLY A 468 -6.59 -3.19 -15.26
C GLY A 468 -7.09 -1.79 -14.88
N HIS A 469 -8.35 -1.71 -14.45
CA HIS A 469 -8.91 -0.48 -13.90
C HIS A 469 -9.95 -0.74 -12.81
N LEU A 470 -10.24 0.32 -12.07
CA LEU A 470 -11.33 0.45 -11.12
C LEU A 470 -12.06 1.77 -11.34
N VAL A 471 -13.37 1.76 -11.10
CA VAL A 471 -14.16 2.99 -11.02
C VAL A 471 -14.96 2.96 -9.74
N PHE A 472 -14.92 4.06 -8.98
CA PHE A 472 -15.74 4.25 -7.80
C PHE A 472 -16.36 5.64 -7.73
N ARG A 473 -17.46 5.75 -6.99
CA ARG A 473 -18.13 7.02 -6.70
C ARG A 473 -18.26 7.26 -5.20
N PHE A 474 -18.15 8.51 -4.79
CA PHE A 474 -18.50 8.95 -3.45
C PHE A 474 -19.13 10.35 -3.51
N VAL A 475 -19.82 10.74 -2.45
CA VAL A 475 -20.33 12.10 -2.31
C VAL A 475 -19.33 12.89 -1.47
N ALA A 476 -18.89 14.03 -1.99
CA ALA A 476 -18.07 15.01 -1.29
C ALA A 476 -18.90 15.74 -0.20
N ASN A 477 -19.32 15.03 0.85
CA ASN A 477 -20.20 15.53 1.91
C ASN A 477 -19.56 15.65 3.31
N ASN A 478 -18.24 15.50 3.38
CA ASN A 478 -17.44 15.59 4.58
C ASN A 478 -16.30 16.60 4.41
N PRO A 479 -16.54 17.92 4.62
CA PRO A 479 -15.52 18.95 4.44
C PRO A 479 -14.24 18.64 5.21
N GLY A 480 -13.16 18.40 4.48
CA GLY A 480 -11.89 17.96 5.02
C GLY A 480 -10.83 17.80 3.96
N VAL A 481 -9.62 17.47 4.40
CA VAL A 481 -8.50 17.14 3.54
C VAL A 481 -8.22 15.65 3.65
N TRP A 482 -8.49 14.92 2.59
CA TRP A 482 -8.49 13.45 2.59
C TRP A 482 -7.37 12.91 1.72
N PHE A 483 -6.54 12.06 2.31
CA PHE A 483 -5.46 11.40 1.58
C PHE A 483 -6.04 10.22 0.78
N PHE A 484 -5.63 10.11 -0.49
CA PHE A 484 -5.98 9.00 -1.35
C PHE A 484 -4.70 8.34 -1.86
N HIS A 485 -4.39 7.13 -1.41
CA HIS A 485 -3.09 6.53 -1.67
C HIS A 485 -3.12 4.99 -1.74
N CYS A 486 -2.09 4.42 -2.35
CA CYS A 486 -1.82 2.99 -2.21
C CYS A 486 -1.38 2.70 -0.77
N HIS A 487 -1.93 1.64 -0.18
CA HIS A 487 -1.65 1.21 1.18
C HIS A 487 -0.51 0.19 1.27
N ILE A 488 0.19 -0.08 0.17
CA ILE A 488 1.54 -0.64 0.22
C ILE A 488 2.47 0.49 0.65
N ASP A 489 3.03 0.39 1.84
CA ASP A 489 3.79 1.47 2.49
C ASP A 489 5.02 1.87 1.67
N TRP A 490 5.62 0.90 0.96
CA TRP A 490 6.68 1.11 -0.02
C TRP A 490 6.23 2.01 -1.19
N HIS A 491 5.03 1.77 -1.73
CA HIS A 491 4.48 2.59 -2.82
C HIS A 491 4.11 3.99 -2.35
N LEU A 492 3.61 4.12 -1.11
CA LEU A 492 3.40 5.43 -0.49
C LEU A 492 4.73 6.19 -0.30
N ALA A 493 5.79 5.51 0.15
CA ALA A 493 7.15 6.08 0.25
C ALA A 493 7.74 6.50 -1.12
N GLN A 494 7.29 5.86 -2.20
CA GLN A 494 7.59 6.25 -3.57
C GLN A 494 6.71 7.40 -4.10
N GLY A 495 5.65 7.76 -3.36
CA GLY A 495 4.77 8.90 -3.61
C GLY A 495 3.47 8.57 -4.35
N LEU A 496 2.97 7.33 -4.26
CA LEU A 496 1.73 6.90 -4.92
C LEU A 496 0.46 7.42 -4.22
N ALA A 497 0.26 8.74 -4.27
CA ALA A 497 -0.82 9.40 -3.55
C ALA A 497 -1.34 10.68 -4.24
N SER A 498 -2.56 11.03 -3.88
CA SER A 498 -3.26 12.28 -4.22
C SER A 498 -3.94 12.84 -2.98
N VAL A 499 -4.25 14.13 -2.97
CA VAL A 499 -4.98 14.76 -1.87
C VAL A 499 -6.29 15.35 -2.37
N PHE A 500 -7.40 14.92 -1.79
CA PHE A 500 -8.72 15.46 -2.07
C PHE A 500 -9.07 16.53 -1.02
N ILE A 501 -9.27 17.77 -1.47
CA ILE A 501 -9.63 18.90 -0.61
C ILE A 501 -11.11 19.18 -0.79
N GLU A 502 -11.90 18.69 0.15
CA GLU A 502 -13.34 18.78 0.07
C GLU A 502 -13.86 20.08 0.69
N ALA A 503 -14.56 20.89 -0.10
CA ALA A 503 -15.23 22.10 0.36
C ALA A 503 -14.34 23.01 1.24
N PRO A 504 -13.17 23.48 0.73
CA PRO A 504 -12.16 24.16 1.53
C PRO A 504 -12.67 25.40 2.27
N LEU A 505 -13.62 26.13 1.69
CA LEU A 505 -14.23 27.28 2.37
C LEU A 505 -15.10 26.86 3.57
N GLN A 506 -15.75 25.70 3.53
CA GLN A 506 -16.48 25.18 4.70
C GLN A 506 -15.53 24.66 5.79
N ILE A 507 -14.37 24.13 5.41
CA ILE A 507 -13.31 23.78 6.36
C ILE A 507 -12.92 25.03 7.16
N GLN A 508 -12.65 26.16 6.48
CA GLN A 508 -12.29 27.44 7.13
C GLN A 508 -13.36 27.96 8.10
N GLU A 509 -14.64 27.68 7.85
CA GLU A 509 -15.75 28.11 8.72
C GLU A 509 -15.92 27.24 9.97
N ARG A 510 -15.57 25.95 9.89
CA ARG A 510 -15.99 24.93 10.88
C ARG A 510 -14.83 24.39 11.70
N VAL A 511 -13.67 24.19 11.07
CA VAL A 511 -12.53 23.51 11.70
C VAL A 511 -11.73 24.50 12.54
N HIS A 512 -11.58 24.18 13.82
CA HIS A 512 -10.79 24.95 14.77
C HIS A 512 -9.67 24.07 15.30
N VAL A 513 -8.47 24.27 14.76
CA VAL A 513 -7.29 23.46 15.11
C VAL A 513 -6.86 23.77 16.56
N PRO A 514 -6.76 22.76 17.44
CA PRO A 514 -6.27 22.92 18.81
C PRO A 514 -4.81 23.38 18.90
N GLU A 515 -4.43 24.00 20.04
CA GLU A 515 -3.09 24.58 20.22
C GLU A 515 -1.96 23.53 20.23
N ASP A 516 -2.22 22.30 20.67
CA ASP A 516 -1.22 21.22 20.66
C ASP A 516 -0.81 20.80 19.24
N HIS A 517 -1.67 20.96 18.23
CA HIS A 517 -1.29 20.78 16.83
C HIS A 517 -0.23 21.82 16.41
N TYR A 518 -0.46 23.10 16.73
CA TYR A 518 0.51 24.16 16.46
C TYR A 518 1.78 24.01 17.30
N ALA A 519 1.66 23.47 18.52
CA ALA A 519 2.82 23.14 19.35
C ALA A 519 3.68 22.04 18.71
N ALA A 520 3.06 20.99 18.15
CA ALA A 520 3.76 19.95 17.40
C ALA A 520 4.48 20.53 16.17
N CYS A 521 3.83 21.40 15.40
CA CYS A 521 4.48 22.08 14.27
C CYS A 521 5.70 22.90 14.69
N ARG A 522 5.59 23.70 15.75
CA ARG A 522 6.72 24.49 16.26
C ARG A 522 7.86 23.61 16.78
N ALA A 523 7.53 22.47 17.40
CA ALA A 523 8.51 21.52 17.87
C ALA A 523 9.22 20.79 16.71
N ALA A 524 8.53 20.57 15.60
CA ALA A 524 9.05 19.90 14.40
C ALA A 524 9.74 20.87 13.41
N ASP A 525 9.78 22.19 13.72
CA ASP A 525 10.24 23.25 12.80
C ASP A 525 9.47 23.26 11.46
N VAL A 526 8.18 22.93 11.51
CA VAL A 526 7.28 22.91 10.35
C VAL A 526 6.40 24.17 10.36
N PRO A 527 6.39 24.97 9.29
CA PRO A 527 5.47 26.11 9.19
C PRO A 527 4.02 25.63 9.06
N PHE A 528 3.09 26.35 9.70
CA PHE A 528 1.66 26.03 9.73
C PHE A 528 0.79 27.15 9.11
N THR A 529 1.39 28.01 8.28
CA THR A 529 0.70 29.07 7.54
C THR A 529 1.35 29.26 6.18
N GLY A 530 0.55 29.56 5.16
CA GLY A 530 1.02 29.80 3.79
C GLY A 530 0.72 28.64 2.86
N ASN A 531 1.09 28.80 1.59
CA ASN A 531 0.95 27.77 0.56
C ASN A 531 1.96 26.62 0.74
N ALA A 532 2.01 25.70 -0.22
CA ALA A 532 2.96 24.59 -0.22
C ALA A 532 4.46 24.99 -0.19
N ALA A 533 4.80 26.24 -0.51
CA ALA A 533 6.13 26.82 -0.38
C ALA A 533 6.40 27.50 0.98
N GLY A 534 5.37 27.69 1.80
CA GLY A 534 5.39 28.51 3.00
C GLY A 534 5.22 30.02 2.73
N ASN A 535 4.72 30.41 1.55
CA ASN A 535 4.45 31.81 1.24
C ASN A 535 3.09 32.24 1.81
N THR A 536 3.10 33.31 2.60
CA THR A 536 1.91 33.87 3.27
C THR A 536 1.41 35.17 2.64
N GLU A 537 2.14 35.76 1.69
CA GLU A 537 1.76 37.02 1.03
C GLU A 537 1.12 36.77 -0.34
N ASP A 538 1.72 35.90 -1.14
CA ASP A 538 1.20 35.46 -2.45
C ASP A 538 1.13 33.93 -2.48
N PHE A 539 -0.07 33.38 -2.28
CA PHE A 539 -0.28 31.93 -2.24
C PHE A 539 -0.07 31.25 -3.60
N LEU A 540 0.00 31.99 -4.70
CA LEU A 540 0.31 31.43 -6.03
C LEU A 540 1.81 31.40 -6.33
N ASP A 541 2.65 32.08 -5.53
CA ASP A 541 4.10 31.99 -5.65
C ASP A 541 4.62 30.73 -4.94
N LEU A 542 4.84 29.69 -5.73
CA LEU A 542 5.39 28.39 -5.30
C LEU A 542 6.92 28.34 -5.33
N LYS A 543 7.61 29.49 -5.36
CA LYS A 543 9.07 29.51 -5.34
C LYS A 543 9.59 28.91 -4.03
N GLY A 544 10.29 27.78 -4.16
CA GLY A 544 10.83 27.04 -3.03
C GLY A 544 9.87 26.00 -2.45
N ALA A 545 8.72 25.76 -3.06
CA ALA A 545 7.94 24.55 -2.81
C ALA A 545 8.79 23.31 -3.12
N PRO A 546 8.64 22.23 -2.35
CA PRO A 546 9.16 20.91 -2.72
C PRO A 546 8.63 20.50 -4.10
N LYS A 547 9.50 19.90 -4.91
CA LYS A 547 9.18 19.45 -6.27
C LYS A 547 9.63 18.01 -6.44
N GLN A 548 8.87 17.26 -7.24
CA GLN A 548 9.37 16.01 -7.79
C GLN A 548 10.57 16.25 -8.72
N PRO A 549 11.48 15.26 -8.84
CA PRO A 549 12.44 15.22 -9.93
C PRO A 549 11.75 15.18 -11.30
N GLU A 550 12.45 15.60 -12.35
CA GLU A 550 11.89 15.56 -13.70
C GLU A 550 11.68 14.11 -14.17
N VAL A 551 10.60 13.88 -14.92
CA VAL A 551 10.37 12.61 -15.60
C VAL A 551 11.43 12.44 -16.67
N ILE A 552 12.05 11.26 -16.73
CA ILE A 552 13.01 10.93 -17.77
C ILE A 552 12.29 11.01 -19.12
N GLN A 553 12.58 12.05 -19.90
CA GLN A 553 12.14 12.07 -21.30
C GLN A 553 12.95 11.03 -22.06
N TYR A 554 12.33 9.91 -22.41
CA TYR A 554 12.90 8.90 -23.29
C TYR A 554 13.07 9.48 -24.71
N GLY A 555 14.10 10.30 -24.88
CA GLY A 555 14.46 11.03 -26.08
C GLY A 555 15.97 10.90 -26.36
N GLY A 556 16.49 9.67 -26.38
CA GLY A 556 17.88 9.39 -26.75
C GLY A 556 18.90 9.61 -25.63
N PHE A 557 20.18 9.36 -25.94
CA PHE A 557 21.29 9.53 -24.99
C PHE A 557 21.32 10.97 -24.45
N THR A 558 21.65 11.14 -23.17
CA THR A 558 22.01 12.48 -22.68
C THR A 558 23.22 13.03 -23.44
N THR A 559 23.46 14.34 -23.47
CA THR A 559 24.68 14.90 -24.09
C THR A 559 25.95 14.25 -23.54
N LYS A 560 25.99 13.99 -22.22
CA LYS A 560 27.08 13.25 -21.57
C LYS A 560 27.19 11.82 -22.10
N GLY A 561 26.06 11.14 -22.30
CA GLY A 561 25.98 9.81 -22.89
C GLY A 561 26.50 9.76 -24.34
N TYR A 562 26.12 10.72 -25.19
CA TYR A 562 26.65 10.82 -26.56
C TYR A 562 28.16 11.04 -26.56
N VAL A 563 28.66 11.89 -25.67
CA VAL A 563 30.11 12.14 -25.52
C VAL A 563 30.83 10.88 -25.04
N ALA A 564 30.32 10.20 -24.01
CA ALA A 564 30.89 8.95 -23.50
C ALA A 564 30.92 7.86 -24.58
N MET A 565 29.82 7.70 -25.33
CA MET A 565 29.73 6.76 -26.44
C MET A 565 30.73 7.11 -27.55
N ALA A 566 30.88 8.39 -27.91
CA ALA A 566 31.86 8.81 -28.91
C ALA A 566 33.31 8.47 -28.48
N PHE A 567 33.68 8.71 -27.22
CA PHE A 567 35.00 8.35 -26.70
C PHE A 567 35.21 6.84 -26.59
N ALA A 568 34.18 6.07 -26.23
CA ALA A 568 34.24 4.61 -26.20
C ALA A 568 34.45 4.03 -27.61
N VAL A 569 33.69 4.51 -28.60
CA VAL A 569 33.85 4.12 -30.00
C VAL A 569 35.24 4.49 -30.52
N LEU A 570 35.71 5.71 -30.25
CA LEU A 570 37.06 6.15 -30.64
C LEU A 570 38.14 5.25 -30.03
N SER A 571 38.01 4.92 -28.74
CA SER A 571 38.95 4.05 -28.04
C SER A 571 38.96 2.64 -28.62
N ALA A 572 37.79 2.09 -28.96
CA ALA A 572 37.66 0.80 -29.62
C ALA A 572 38.31 0.80 -31.01
N VAL A 573 38.05 1.83 -31.82
CA VAL A 573 38.66 1.98 -33.15
C VAL A 573 40.18 2.09 -33.05
N LEU A 574 40.68 2.92 -32.13
CA LEU A 574 42.12 3.06 -31.89
C LEU A 574 42.75 1.75 -31.38
N GLY A 575 42.04 1.00 -30.54
CA GLY A 575 42.46 -0.33 -30.08
C GLY A 575 42.57 -1.33 -31.22
N ILE A 576 41.54 -1.43 -32.06
CA ILE A 576 41.55 -2.31 -33.25
C ILE A 576 42.65 -1.89 -34.24
N ALA A 577 42.81 -0.59 -34.49
CA ALA A 577 43.86 -0.09 -35.37
C ALA A 577 45.26 -0.41 -34.82
N SER A 578 45.46 -0.27 -33.51
CA SER A 578 46.72 -0.62 -32.86
C SER A 578 47.03 -2.10 -32.98
N LEU A 579 46.04 -2.98 -32.77
CA LEU A 579 46.16 -4.42 -32.97
C LEU A 579 46.51 -4.77 -34.42
N ALA A 580 45.87 -4.12 -35.39
CA ALA A 580 46.16 -4.34 -36.81
C ALA A 580 47.58 -3.88 -37.18
N VAL A 581 48.01 -2.71 -36.72
CA VAL A 581 49.36 -2.18 -36.96
C VAL A 581 50.41 -3.10 -36.32
N TYR A 582 50.21 -3.49 -35.06
CA TYR A 582 51.12 -4.38 -34.36
C TYR A 582 51.19 -5.77 -35.02
N GLY A 583 50.03 -6.38 -35.31
CA GLY A 583 49.97 -7.69 -35.97
C GLY A 583 50.56 -7.68 -37.40
N MET A 584 50.44 -6.58 -38.14
CA MET A 584 51.08 -6.43 -39.45
C MET A 584 52.58 -6.09 -39.37
N SER A 585 53.05 -5.53 -38.25
CA SER A 585 54.48 -5.22 -38.06
C SER A 585 55.34 -6.48 -38.02
N ASP A 586 54.83 -7.57 -37.45
CA ASP A 586 55.50 -8.89 -37.44
C ASP A 586 55.61 -9.51 -38.84
N ILE A 587 54.64 -9.26 -39.73
CA ILE A 587 54.66 -9.76 -41.12
C ILE A 587 55.83 -9.14 -41.90
N LYS A 588 56.16 -7.86 -41.66
CA LYS A 588 57.32 -7.21 -42.29
C LYS A 588 58.65 -7.78 -41.80
N TYR A 589 58.74 -8.15 -40.52
CA TYR A 589 59.95 -8.81 -39.99
C TYR A 589 60.11 -10.25 -40.49
N ALA A 590 59.03 -11.02 -40.58
CA ALA A 590 59.06 -12.38 -41.13
C ALA A 590 59.41 -12.41 -42.63
N ALA A 591 58.93 -11.44 -43.42
CA ALA A 591 59.25 -11.33 -44.85
C ALA A 591 60.74 -10.96 -45.09
N ASN A 592 61.32 -10.10 -44.26
CA ASN A 592 62.74 -9.75 -44.36
C ASN A 592 63.66 -10.90 -43.93
N ASN A 593 63.30 -11.68 -42.91
CA ASN A 593 64.09 -12.86 -42.51
C ASN A 593 64.03 -14.00 -43.55
N LYS A 594 62.87 -14.24 -44.18
CA LYS A 594 62.78 -15.23 -45.28
C LYS A 594 63.62 -14.83 -46.50
N ARG A 595 63.73 -13.54 -46.81
CA ARG A 595 64.55 -13.03 -47.91
C ARG A 595 66.05 -13.19 -47.63
N HIS A 596 66.48 -13.12 -46.37
CA HIS A 596 67.88 -13.34 -46.00
C HIS A 596 68.29 -14.81 -46.10
N ILE A 597 67.43 -15.75 -45.67
CA ILE A 597 67.71 -17.19 -45.73
C ILE A 597 67.81 -17.70 -47.19
N TYR A 598 66.96 -17.19 -48.09
CA TYR A 598 66.97 -17.56 -49.51
C TYR A 598 68.21 -17.08 -50.27
N LEU A 599 68.80 -15.95 -49.87
CA LEU A 599 70.00 -15.40 -50.54
C LEU A 599 71.28 -16.15 -50.13
N THR A 600 71.40 -16.60 -48.88
CA THR A 600 72.58 -17.40 -48.42
C THR A 600 72.63 -18.83 -48.95
N THR A 601 71.50 -19.41 -49.37
CA THR A 601 71.47 -20.80 -49.90
C THR A 601 71.71 -20.86 -51.41
N HIS A 602 71.49 -19.78 -52.15
CA HIS A 602 71.70 -19.73 -53.61
C HIS A 602 73.13 -19.43 -54.07
N GLU A 603 74.03 -18.96 -53.19
CA GLU A 603 75.44 -18.74 -53.55
C GLU A 603 76.32 -20.01 -53.47
N LYS A 604 75.84 -21.11 -52.86
CA LYS A 604 76.68 -22.30 -52.62
C LYS A 604 76.59 -23.40 -53.69
N TYR A 605 75.79 -23.23 -54.74
CA TYR A 605 75.52 -24.27 -55.75
C TYR A 605 75.83 -23.84 -57.20
N ARG A 606 76.74 -22.87 -57.41
CA ARG A 606 77.03 -22.34 -58.74
C ARG A 606 78.25 -22.92 -59.47
N ASP A 607 78.93 -23.90 -58.91
CA ASP A 607 80.03 -24.60 -59.59
C ASP A 607 79.93 -26.11 -59.32
N GLU A 608 79.18 -26.85 -60.15
CA GLU A 608 79.64 -28.15 -60.68
C GLU A 608 78.72 -28.65 -61.82
N PRO A 609 79.27 -29.23 -62.91
CA PRO A 609 78.52 -29.58 -64.11
C PRO A 609 77.79 -30.94 -64.01
N VAL A 610 76.64 -30.97 -64.66
CA VAL A 610 75.75 -32.11 -64.93
C VAL A 610 76.47 -33.24 -65.68
N PRO A 611 76.14 -34.52 -65.39
CA PRO A 611 76.18 -35.54 -66.43
C PRO A 611 74.81 -36.20 -66.66
N GLU A 612 74.47 -36.26 -67.93
CA GLU A 612 73.39 -37.05 -68.52
C GLU A 612 73.49 -38.52 -68.11
N ASN A 613 72.39 -39.08 -67.61
CA ASN A 613 71.61 -40.07 -68.34
C ASN A 613 70.57 -40.75 -67.45
N VAL A 614 69.54 -41.23 -68.13
CA VAL A 614 68.69 -42.39 -67.81
C VAL A 614 67.28 -42.12 -67.25
N ALA A 615 66.36 -42.44 -68.16
CA ALA A 615 65.05 -43.08 -68.00
C ALA A 615 63.89 -42.35 -67.33
N VAL A 616 62.88 -42.13 -68.17
CA VAL A 616 61.47 -41.97 -67.79
C VAL A 616 60.94 -43.30 -67.25
N PRO A 617 60.17 -43.26 -66.15
CA PRO A 617 58.99 -44.11 -66.02
C PRO A 617 57.74 -43.29 -65.64
N PRO A 618 56.55 -43.91 -65.73
CA PRO A 618 55.37 -43.27 -66.29
C PRO A 618 54.43 -42.64 -65.26
N LYS A 619 53.49 -41.85 -65.80
CA LYS A 619 52.25 -41.45 -65.16
C LYS A 619 51.55 -42.65 -64.51
N VAL A 620 51.09 -42.44 -63.29
CA VAL A 620 49.96 -43.16 -62.71
C VAL A 620 49.06 -42.09 -62.07
N ASP A 621 47.87 -42.00 -62.68
CA ASP A 621 46.57 -41.46 -62.24
C ASP A 621 46.48 -40.43 -61.10
#